data_AF-A0A6A3M6B8-F1
#
_entry.id   AF-A0A6A3M6B8-F1
#
_cell.length_a   1.000
_cell.length_b   1.000
_cell.length_c   1.000
_cell.angle_alpha   90.00
_cell.angle_beta   90.00
_cell.angle_gamma   90.00
#
_symmetry.space_group_name_H-M   'P 1'
#
loop_
_entity.id
_entity.type
_entity.pdbx_description
1 polymer ?
#
loop_
_entity_poly.entity_id
_entity_poly.type
_entity_poly.pdbx_seq_one_letter_code
_entity_poly.pdbx_strand_id
1 'polypeptide(L)'
;MSKRYAVMPAVQEHAVEQGFETIAGFSEVVGAIDGTLIKIPRPRDFEGWYCRKGFPAVNVQAIVDHKGAFRSLSIRAGSSNDQSLWNGSGVRKR
;
A
#
# COMPACT_ATOMS: atom_id res chain seq x y z
N MET A 1 -14.30 21.01 -6.48
CA MET A 1 -14.52 20.04 -5.38
C MET A 1 -13.53 18.89 -5.52
N SER A 2 -12.86 18.47 -4.44
CA SER A 2 -11.95 17.30 -4.47
C SER A 2 -12.77 16.02 -4.58
N LYS A 3 -12.47 15.18 -5.57
CA LYS A 3 -13.11 13.86 -5.72
C LYS A 3 -12.50 12.89 -4.70
N ARG A 4 -13.34 12.18 -3.94
CA ARG A 4 -12.90 11.09 -3.06
C ARG A 4 -12.81 9.81 -3.88
N TYR A 5 -11.60 9.29 -4.06
CA TYR A 5 -11.34 8.08 -4.84
C TYR A 5 -11.17 6.82 -3.99
N ALA A 6 -10.82 6.96 -2.71
CA ALA A 6 -10.70 5.86 -1.76
C ALA A 6 -11.21 6.30 -0.38
N VAL A 7 -11.86 5.38 0.32
CA VAL A 7 -12.32 5.54 1.71
C VAL A 7 -11.78 4.37 2.51
N MET A 8 -11.04 4.66 3.57
CA MET A 8 -10.52 3.64 4.49
C MET A 8 -11.59 3.40 5.55
N PRO A 9 -12.17 2.19 5.65
CA PRO A 9 -13.21 1.91 6.63
C PRO A 9 -12.60 1.86 8.04
N ALA A 10 -13.34 2.39 9.02
CA ALA A 10 -13.01 2.25 10.42
C ALA A 10 -13.49 0.87 10.92
N VAL A 11 -12.63 -0.13 10.83
CA VAL A 11 -12.88 -1.49 11.33
C VAL A 11 -11.98 -1.76 12.52
N GLN A 12 -12.55 -2.35 13.57
CA GLN A 12 -11.82 -2.78 14.76
C GLN A 12 -10.82 -3.90 14.40
N GLU A 13 -9.61 -3.82 14.94
CA GLU A 13 -8.52 -4.75 14.60
C GLU A 13 -8.87 -6.21 14.93
N HIS A 14 -9.58 -6.45 16.04
CA HIS A 14 -10.01 -7.79 16.43
C HIS A 14 -10.90 -8.47 15.38
N ALA A 15 -11.78 -7.71 14.72
CA ALA A 15 -12.61 -8.26 13.65
C ALA A 15 -11.78 -8.59 12.38
N VAL A 16 -10.68 -7.84 12.17
CA VAL A 16 -9.76 -8.12 11.07
C VAL A 16 -8.96 -9.38 11.33
N GLU A 17 -8.43 -9.51 12.55
CA GLU A 17 -7.70 -10.67 13.06
C GLU A 17 -8.51 -11.96 12.93
N GLN A 18 -9.71 -11.99 13.50
CA GLN A 18 -10.62 -13.14 13.37
C GLN A 18 -10.89 -13.51 11.91
N GLY A 19 -11.01 -12.50 11.05
CA GLY A 19 -11.21 -12.71 9.62
C GLY A 19 -10.02 -13.39 8.96
N PHE A 20 -8.79 -12.97 9.24
CA PHE A 20 -7.58 -13.61 8.70
C PHE A 20 -7.39 -15.04 9.22
N GLU A 21 -7.65 -15.27 10.51
CA GLU A 21 -7.68 -16.62 11.10
C GLU A 21 -8.69 -17.50 10.36
N THR A 22 -9.90 -16.98 10.11
CA THR A 22 -10.98 -17.72 9.44
C THR A 22 -10.63 -18.08 7.99
N ILE A 23 -10.06 -17.15 7.22
CA ILE A 23 -9.83 -17.37 5.77
C ILE A 23 -8.51 -18.08 5.45
N ALA A 24 -7.52 -18.00 6.34
CA ALA A 24 -6.17 -18.46 6.06
C ALA A 24 -5.47 -19.16 7.24
N GLY A 25 -6.08 -19.23 8.43
CA GLY A 25 -5.48 -19.85 9.62
C GLY A 25 -4.29 -19.07 10.18
N PHE A 26 -4.23 -17.75 9.92
CA PHE A 26 -3.18 -16.88 10.45
C PHE A 26 -3.71 -16.00 11.57
N SER A 27 -3.31 -16.33 12.80
CA SER A 27 -3.69 -15.59 13.99
C SER A 27 -2.90 -14.30 14.12
N GLU A 28 -3.45 -13.33 14.87
CA GLU A 28 -2.79 -12.05 15.17
C GLU A 28 -2.47 -11.17 13.93
N VAL A 29 -3.08 -11.46 12.78
CA VAL A 29 -2.92 -10.67 11.55
C VAL A 29 -3.97 -9.57 11.47
N VAL A 30 -3.54 -8.31 11.55
CA VAL A 30 -4.43 -7.14 11.41
C VAL A 30 -4.42 -6.54 9.99
N GLY A 31 -3.67 -7.11 9.05
CA GLY A 31 -3.64 -6.65 7.67
C GLY A 31 -2.61 -7.38 6.82
N ALA A 32 -2.88 -7.45 5.52
CA ALA A 32 -1.94 -7.93 4.52
C ALA A 32 -1.32 -6.73 3.80
N ILE A 33 0.01 -6.71 3.67
CA ILE A 33 0.77 -5.64 3.03
C ILE A 33 1.37 -6.11 1.70
N ASP A 34 1.26 -5.29 0.68
CA ASP A 34 1.94 -5.52 -0.60
C ASP A 34 2.34 -4.21 -1.28
N GLY A 35 3.34 -4.28 -2.17
CA GLY A 35 3.86 -3.18 -2.99
C GLY A 35 3.64 -3.43 -4.48
N THR A 36 3.10 -2.44 -5.18
CA THR A 36 2.85 -2.53 -6.63
C THR A 36 3.39 -1.35 -7.40
N LEU A 37 4.04 -1.62 -8.53
CA LEU A 37 4.52 -0.60 -9.46
C LEU A 37 3.43 -0.27 -10.48
N ILE A 38 2.83 0.91 -10.36
CA ILE A 38 1.83 1.40 -11.31
C ILE A 38 2.54 2.27 -12.35
N LYS A 39 2.50 1.84 -13.61
CA LYS A 39 3.10 2.58 -14.73
C LYS A 39 2.42 3.94 -14.90
N ILE A 40 3.22 4.99 -15.10
CA ILE A 40 2.74 6.35 -15.35
C ILE A 40 3.33 6.89 -16.66
N PRO A 41 2.72 7.92 -17.27
CA PRO A 41 3.38 8.68 -18.33
C PRO A 41 4.73 9.22 -17.86
N ARG A 42 5.71 9.28 -18.75
CA ARG A 42 7.05 9.79 -18.43
C ARG A 42 6.95 11.27 -17.98
N PRO A 43 7.35 11.60 -16.74
CA PRO A 43 7.42 12.99 -16.30
C PRO A 43 8.52 13.75 -17.05
N ARG A 44 8.37 15.08 -17.17
CA ARG A 44 9.39 15.94 -17.81
C ARG A 44 10.64 16.12 -16.95
N ASP A 45 10.46 16.24 -15.63
CA ASP A 45 11.53 16.48 -14.67
C ASP A 45 12.08 15.18 -14.05
N PHE A 46 13.33 14.86 -14.40
CA PHE A 46 14.27 13.92 -13.76
C PHE A 46 13.89 12.43 -13.55
N GLU A 47 14.93 11.61 -13.43
CA GLU A 47 14.96 10.14 -13.47
C GLU A 47 14.56 9.45 -12.14
N GLY A 48 13.81 10.12 -11.27
CA GLY A 48 13.38 9.55 -9.98
C GLY A 48 12.23 8.53 -10.10
N TRP A 49 11.54 8.51 -11.23
CA TRP A 49 10.31 7.72 -11.40
C TRP A 49 10.54 6.38 -12.10
N TYR A 50 11.70 6.18 -12.70
CA TYR A 50 12.01 4.90 -13.33
C TYR A 50 12.20 3.84 -12.26
N CYS A 51 11.37 2.80 -12.34
CA CYS A 51 11.50 1.65 -11.47
C CYS A 51 12.59 0.70 -11.98
N ARG A 52 12.93 -0.31 -11.15
CA ARG A 52 13.87 -1.39 -11.51
C ARG A 52 13.50 -2.16 -12.78
N LYS A 53 12.26 -2.04 -13.28
CA LYS A 53 11.77 -2.67 -14.51
C LYS A 53 11.93 -1.78 -15.75
N GLY A 54 12.59 -0.63 -15.64
CA GLY A 54 12.94 0.21 -16.79
C GLY A 54 11.82 1.09 -17.34
N PHE A 55 10.74 1.32 -16.58
CA PHE A 55 9.67 2.24 -16.96
C PHE A 55 9.32 3.24 -15.85
N PRO A 56 8.79 4.43 -16.19
CA PRO A 56 8.28 5.39 -15.21
C PRO A 56 7.08 4.79 -14.45
N ALA A 57 7.15 4.78 -13.13
CA ALA A 57 6.13 4.23 -12.26
C ALA A 57 6.01 5.03 -10.96
N VAL A 58 4.88 4.86 -10.29
CA VAL A 58 4.78 5.06 -8.84
C VAL A 58 4.84 3.69 -8.16
N ASN A 59 5.53 3.61 -7.03
CA ASN A 59 5.41 2.45 -6.15
C ASN A 59 4.31 2.73 -5.13
N VAL A 60 3.29 1.89 -5.10
CA VAL A 60 2.14 1.97 -4.19
C VAL A 60 2.20 0.81 -3.23
N GLN A 61 2.40 1.10 -1.95
CA GLN A 61 2.22 0.15 -0.88
C GLN A 61 0.79 0.27 -0.36
N ALA A 62 0.11 -0.86 -0.23
CA ALA A 62 -1.21 -0.96 0.35
C ALA A 62 -1.22 -1.93 1.53
N ILE A 63 -2.05 -1.63 2.53
CA ILE A 63 -2.46 -2.60 3.54
C ILE A 63 -3.95 -2.82 3.39
N VAL A 64 -4.38 -4.08 3.35
CA VAL A 64 -5.79 -4.47 3.25
C VAL A 64 -6.21 -5.37 4.41
N ASP A 65 -7.50 -5.39 4.73
CA ASP A 65 -8.09 -6.38 5.64
C ASP A 65 -8.33 -7.73 4.94
N HIS A 66 -8.90 -8.69 5.68
CA HIS A 66 -9.26 -10.03 5.18
C HIS A 66 -10.30 -10.01 4.05
N LYS A 67 -10.98 -8.88 3.81
CA LYS A 67 -11.95 -8.69 2.71
C LYS A 67 -11.33 -7.93 1.53
N GLY A 68 -10.04 -7.58 1.60
CA GLY A 68 -9.37 -6.77 0.58
C GLY A 68 -9.68 -5.27 0.68
N ALA A 69 -10.31 -4.79 1.76
CA ALA A 69 -10.59 -3.37 1.92
C ALA A 69 -9.33 -2.61 2.37
N PHE A 70 -9.01 -1.50 1.69
CA PHE A 70 -7.83 -0.70 1.99
C PHE A 70 -7.88 -0.08 3.39
N ARG A 71 -6.88 -0.36 4.20
CA ARG A 71 -6.65 0.24 5.52
C ARG A 71 -5.56 1.29 5.51
N SER A 72 -4.63 1.21 4.57
CA SER A 72 -3.53 2.18 4.41
C SER A 72 -3.01 2.19 2.97
N LEU A 73 -2.56 3.37 2.53
CA LEU A 73 -1.90 3.57 1.24
C LEU A 73 -0.69 4.49 1.43
N SER A 74 0.43 4.11 0.81
CA SER A 74 1.65 4.92 0.73
C SER A 74 2.15 4.94 -0.71
N ILE A 75 2.27 6.13 -1.30
CA ILE A 75 2.68 6.31 -2.70
C ILE A 75 4.01 7.03 -2.73
N ARG A 76 4.98 6.46 -3.44
CA ARG A 76 6.33 7.03 -3.64
C ARG A 76 6.76 6.86 -5.10
N ALA A 77 7.91 7.43 -5.44
CA ALA A 77 8.47 7.30 -6.77
C ALA A 77 8.84 5.84 -7.08
N GLY A 78 8.71 5.42 -8.33
CA GLY A 78 8.95 4.03 -8.76
C GLY A 78 10.36 3.51 -8.53
N SER A 79 11.34 4.41 -8.35
CA SER A 79 12.72 4.06 -7.96
C SER A 79 12.84 3.61 -6.50
N SER A 80 11.85 3.92 -5.66
CA SER A 80 11.85 3.57 -4.24
C SER A 80 11.53 2.08 -4.04
N ASN A 81 12.36 1.39 -3.27
CA ASN A 81 12.13 0.00 -2.89
C ASN A 81 11.07 -0.11 -1.76
N ASP A 82 10.54 -1.31 -1.56
CA ASP A 82 9.44 -1.55 -0.63
C ASP A 82 9.83 -1.27 0.84
N GLN A 83 11.09 -1.50 1.20
CA GLN A 83 11.62 -1.17 2.53
C GLN A 83 11.58 0.34 2.77
N SER A 84 12.01 1.17 1.81
CA SER A 84 11.92 2.62 1.89
C SER A 84 10.47 3.10 1.97
N LEU A 85 9.54 2.46 1.24
CA LEU A 85 8.10 2.77 1.34
C LEU A 85 7.56 2.46 2.73
N TRP A 86 7.85 1.28 3.27
CA TRP A 86 7.45 0.87 4.62
C TRP A 86 8.00 1.84 5.66
N ASN A 87 9.28 2.18 5.54
CA ASN A 87 9.97 3.08 6.47
C ASN A 87 9.38 4.49 6.47
N GLY A 88 8.91 4.95 5.30
CA GLY A 88 8.26 6.24 5.13
C GLY A 88 6.73 6.21 5.28
N SER A 89 6.12 5.05 5.56
CA SER A 89 4.67 4.89 5.70
C SER A 89 4.17 5.49 7.01
N GLY A 90 2.89 5.89 7.02
CA GLY A 90 2.22 6.29 8.26
C GLY A 90 1.95 5.13 9.22
N VAL A 91 2.15 3.88 8.80
CA VAL A 91 1.89 2.69 9.60
C VAL A 91 3.07 2.38 10.50
N ARG A 92 4.30 2.40 9.96
CA ARG A 92 5.53 2.20 10.77
C ARG A 92 5.81 3.32 11.79
N LYS A 93 5.19 4.49 11.58
CA LYS A 93 5.36 5.66 12.46
C LYS A 93 4.34 5.71 13.61
N ARG A 94 3.35 4.81 13.60
CA ARG A 94 2.43 4.61 14.71
C ARG A 94 3.11 3.72 15.76
#